data_AF-A0A960XVR0-F1
#
_entry.id   AF-A0A960XVR0-F1
#
_cell.length_a   1.000
_cell.length_b   1.000
_cell.length_c   1.000
_cell.angle_alpha   90.00
_cell.angle_beta   90.00
_cell.angle_gamma   90.00
#
_symmetry.space_group_name_H-M   'P 1'
#
loop_
_entity.id
_entity.type
_entity.pdbx_description
1 polymer ?
#
loop_
_entity_poly.entity_id
_entity_poly.type
_entity_poly.pdbx_seq_one_letter_code
_entity_poly.pdbx_strand_id
1 'polypeptide(L)'
;MNLRSGLTCAVLVGLFAAYLILASDNTFAANGGALIESPTAYGDDALSLWDKLVHRIKLQPFNLAATLIFTLAILHTFFAHQFTKISHSLREQHKAKVPAEIASSGDPSNPFHEDLEKDVSFRAEIMHFFGEVEIIFMLWIVPLMMAMNYYYDWSTVLGYIDTRNYVEPMFVVVIMTLSATRPVIQFAETCLKGLAMVLGGSA
;
A
#
# COMPACT_ATOMS: atom_id res chain seq x y z
N MET A 1 22.85 -2.30 1.74
CA MET A 1 22.45 -0.88 1.68
C MET A 1 21.25 -0.68 2.61
N ASN A 2 21.45 0.10 3.67
CA ASN A 2 20.52 0.63 4.68
C ASN A 2 19.20 -0.13 4.95
N LEU A 3 19.30 -1.25 5.69
CA LEU A 3 18.19 -1.77 6.52
C LEU A 3 17.59 -0.67 7.42
N ARG A 4 18.40 0.36 7.72
CA ARG A 4 18.00 1.57 8.43
C ARG A 4 16.92 2.37 7.69
N SER A 5 16.90 2.44 6.35
CA SER A 5 15.93 3.31 5.63
C SER A 5 14.54 2.68 5.49
N GLY A 6 14.47 1.36 5.26
CA GLY A 6 13.18 0.63 5.25
C GLY A 6 12.58 0.51 6.65
N LEU A 7 13.43 0.26 7.65
CA LEU A 7 13.01 0.27 9.06
C LEU A 7 12.56 1.68 9.47
N THR A 8 13.23 2.76 9.04
CA THR A 8 12.79 4.12 9.37
C THR A 8 11.45 4.46 8.75
N CYS A 9 11.09 3.98 7.56
CA CYS A 9 9.79 4.29 6.97
C CYS A 9 8.65 3.55 7.69
N ALA A 10 8.83 2.26 7.96
CA ALA A 10 7.88 1.45 8.73
C ALA A 10 7.76 1.92 10.19
N VAL A 11 8.88 2.34 10.79
CA VAL A 11 8.92 2.96 12.12
C VAL A 11 8.30 4.35 12.09
N LEU A 12 8.43 5.15 11.04
CA LEU A 12 7.77 6.46 10.95
C LEU A 12 6.25 6.34 10.77
N VAL A 13 5.77 5.38 9.97
CA VAL A 13 4.34 5.07 9.83
C VAL A 13 3.79 4.50 11.15
N GLY A 14 4.53 3.59 11.78
CA GLY A 14 4.18 3.03 13.09
C GLY A 14 4.24 4.06 14.23
N LEU A 15 5.19 5.01 14.20
CA LEU A 15 5.33 6.09 15.17
C LEU A 15 4.28 7.19 14.94
N PHE A 16 3.84 7.44 13.71
CA PHE A 16 2.72 8.33 13.42
C PHE A 16 1.39 7.72 13.84
N ALA A 17 1.19 6.43 13.60
CA ALA A 17 0.05 5.68 14.14
C ALA A 17 0.08 5.64 15.68
N ALA A 18 1.25 5.41 16.29
CA ALA A 18 1.43 5.50 17.73
C ALA A 18 1.22 6.93 18.25
N TYR A 19 1.62 7.98 17.53
CA TYR A 19 1.35 9.38 17.88
C TYR A 19 -0.15 9.69 17.88
N LEU A 20 -0.90 9.18 16.90
CA LEU A 20 -2.37 9.28 16.88
C LEU A 20 -3.03 8.50 18.03
N ILE A 21 -2.44 7.37 18.44
CA ILE A 21 -2.91 6.57 19.59
C ILE A 21 -2.53 7.21 20.94
N LEU A 22 -1.35 7.84 21.05
CA LEU A 22 -0.85 8.49 22.27
C LEU A 22 -1.35 9.93 22.46
N ALA A 23 -1.89 10.58 21.43
CA ALA A 23 -2.62 11.84 21.55
C ALA A 23 -4.02 11.64 22.19
N SER A 24 -4.15 10.63 23.05
CA SER A 24 -5.33 10.18 23.77
C SER A 24 -5.76 11.12 24.89
N ASP A 25 -5.85 12.42 24.62
CA ASP A 25 -6.66 13.29 25.44
C ASP A 25 -8.08 13.27 24.83
N ASN A 26 -8.96 12.51 25.47
CA ASN A 26 -10.37 12.25 25.11
C ASN A 26 -11.26 13.52 25.17
N THR A 27 -10.81 14.63 24.59
CA THR A 27 -11.46 15.94 24.66
C THR A 27 -11.88 16.48 23.29
N PHE A 28 -11.86 15.64 22.24
CA PHE A 28 -12.56 15.98 21.00
C PHE A 28 -13.99 15.47 21.08
N ALA A 29 -14.89 16.40 21.37
CA ALA A 29 -16.32 16.16 21.43
C ALA A 29 -16.79 15.45 20.16
N ALA A 30 -17.52 14.34 20.37
CA ALA A 30 -18.35 13.68 19.37
C ALA A 30 -19.29 14.73 18.76
N ASN A 31 -18.83 15.38 17.70
CA ASN A 31 -19.72 16.19 16.89
C ASN A 31 -20.52 15.18 16.08
N GLY A 32 -21.79 14.98 16.45
CA GLY A 32 -22.76 14.19 15.68
C GLY A 32 -23.10 14.80 14.31
N GLY A 33 -22.16 15.52 13.70
CA GLY A 33 -22.21 16.00 12.33
C GLY A 33 -21.82 14.89 11.34
N ALA A 34 -22.11 15.10 10.06
CA ALA A 34 -21.79 14.10 9.05
C ALA A 34 -20.27 13.97 8.89
N LEU A 35 -19.80 12.73 8.68
CA LEU A 35 -18.39 12.44 8.36
C LEU A 35 -17.86 13.24 7.16
N ILE A 36 -18.74 13.58 6.23
CA ILE A 36 -18.46 14.44 5.07
C ILE A 36 -19.58 15.45 4.99
N GLU A 37 -19.28 16.70 5.35
CA GLU A 37 -20.18 17.83 5.17
C GLU A 37 -20.13 18.38 3.75
N SER A 38 -21.27 18.84 3.25
CA SER A 38 -21.34 19.44 1.90
C SER A 38 -20.51 20.73 1.83
N PRO A 39 -19.91 21.07 0.67
CA PRO A 39 -19.07 22.26 0.55
C PRO A 39 -19.76 23.58 0.93
N THR A 40 -21.08 23.65 0.81
CA THR A 40 -21.92 24.80 1.16
C THR A 40 -22.29 24.85 2.65
N ALA A 41 -22.15 23.75 3.39
CA ALA A 41 -22.48 23.69 4.81
C ALA A 41 -21.49 24.49 5.70
N TYR A 42 -20.29 24.79 5.18
CA TYR A 42 -19.25 25.51 5.91
C TYR A 42 -19.47 27.03 5.98
N GLY A 43 -20.41 27.57 5.18
CA GLY A 43 -20.77 28.99 5.18
C GLY A 43 -19.61 29.93 4.87
N ASP A 44 -18.60 29.47 4.12
CA ASP A 44 -17.32 30.15 3.94
C ASP A 44 -17.16 30.83 2.58
N ASP A 45 -18.23 30.95 1.78
CA ASP A 45 -18.20 31.41 0.39
C ASP A 45 -17.46 32.73 0.17
N ALA A 46 -17.57 33.66 1.12
CA ALA A 46 -16.95 35.00 1.08
C ALA A 46 -15.46 35.04 1.50
N LEU A 47 -14.91 33.94 2.02
CA LEU A 47 -13.52 33.88 2.50
C LEU A 47 -12.53 33.62 1.34
N SER A 48 -11.27 34.03 1.54
CA SER A 48 -10.16 33.68 0.66
C SER A 48 -9.89 32.17 0.70
N LEU A 49 -9.25 31.61 -0.34
CA LEU A 49 -8.97 30.15 -0.39
C LEU A 49 -8.21 29.65 0.84
N TRP A 50 -7.21 30.40 1.30
CA TRP A 50 -6.42 30.01 2.46
C TRP A 50 -7.25 30.06 3.76
N ASP A 51 -8.06 31.11 3.92
CA ASP A 51 -8.93 31.27 5.09
C ASP A 51 -10.04 30.20 5.12
N LYS A 52 -10.57 29.80 3.96
CA LYS A 52 -11.48 28.66 3.82
C LYS A 52 -10.85 27.37 4.33
N LEU A 53 -9.61 27.07 3.92
CA LEU A 53 -8.91 25.87 4.39
C LEU A 53 -8.75 25.86 5.91
N VAL A 54 -8.26 26.96 6.49
CA VAL A 54 -8.06 27.07 7.94
C VAL A 54 -9.39 26.97 8.69
N HIS A 55 -10.45 27.62 8.18
CA HIS A 55 -11.80 27.56 8.74
C HIS A 55 -12.38 26.14 8.72
N ARG A 56 -12.27 25.44 7.59
CA ARG A 56 -12.75 24.06 7.45
C ARG A 56 -11.99 23.07 8.33
N ILE A 57 -10.68 23.26 8.52
CA ILE A 57 -9.88 22.42 9.42
C ILE A 57 -10.33 22.61 10.88
N LYS A 58 -10.67 23.83 11.29
CA LYS A 58 -11.19 24.09 12.65
C LYS A 58 -12.57 23.46 12.89
N LEU A 59 -13.42 23.45 11.87
CA LEU A 59 -14.77 22.86 11.95
C LEU A 59 -14.74 21.33 11.88
N GLN A 60 -13.89 20.75 11.03
CA GLN A 60 -13.76 19.31 10.85
C GLN A 60 -12.27 18.90 10.83
N PRO A 61 -11.64 18.66 12.00
CA PRO A 61 -10.21 18.32 12.10
C PRO A 61 -9.88 16.99 11.43
N PHE A 62 -10.86 16.08 11.32
CA PHE A 62 -10.73 14.83 10.59
C PHE A 62 -10.30 15.02 9.13
N ASN A 63 -10.78 16.07 8.44
CA ASN A 63 -10.42 16.30 7.03
C ASN A 63 -8.91 16.53 6.85
N LEU A 64 -8.26 17.18 7.82
CA LEU A 64 -6.81 17.34 7.82
C LEU A 64 -6.11 15.98 8.03
N ALA A 65 -6.56 15.20 9.01
CA ALA A 65 -6.01 13.87 9.27
C ALA A 65 -6.15 12.95 8.04
N ALA A 66 -7.33 12.91 7.42
CA ALA A 66 -7.59 12.14 6.22
C ALA A 66 -6.69 12.58 5.05
N THR A 67 -6.52 13.90 4.85
CA THR A 67 -5.63 14.45 3.80
C THR A 67 -4.17 14.04 4.02
N LEU A 68 -3.69 14.08 5.27
CA LEU A 68 -2.33 13.67 5.61
C LEU A 68 -2.13 12.17 5.37
N ILE A 69 -3.05 11.33 5.86
CA ILE A 69 -3.02 9.87 5.64
C ILE A 69 -3.00 9.56 4.14
N PHE A 70 -3.87 10.19 3.35
CA PHE A 70 -3.94 9.98 1.91
C PHE A 70 -2.66 10.45 1.19
N THR A 71 -2.09 11.58 1.60
CA THR A 71 -0.82 12.09 1.05
C THR A 71 0.32 11.11 1.34
N LEU A 72 0.39 10.60 2.57
CA LEU A 72 1.38 9.59 2.94
C LEU A 72 1.17 8.28 2.17
N ALA A 73 -0.08 7.90 1.88
CA ALA A 73 -0.40 6.75 1.06
C ALA A 73 0.14 6.89 -0.37
N ILE A 74 -0.10 8.04 -1.02
CA ILE A 74 0.44 8.34 -2.35
C ILE A 74 1.96 8.28 -2.34
N LEU A 75 2.60 8.94 -1.37
CA LEU A 75 4.05 8.93 -1.25
C LEU A 75 4.56 7.49 -1.12
N HIS A 76 3.92 6.66 -0.27
CA HIS A 76 4.28 5.26 -0.10
C HIS A 76 4.21 4.47 -1.41
N THR A 77 3.16 4.64 -2.21
CA THR A 77 3.01 3.98 -3.52
C THR A 77 4.17 4.28 -4.47
N PHE A 78 4.73 5.50 -4.46
CA PHE A 78 5.90 5.83 -5.28
C PHE A 78 7.21 5.20 -4.77
N PHE A 79 7.33 4.94 -3.46
CA PHE A 79 8.50 4.25 -2.89
C PHE A 79 8.46 2.73 -3.09
N ALA A 80 7.28 2.16 -3.34
CA ALA A 80 7.04 0.72 -3.58
C ALA A 80 8.03 0.12 -4.61
N HIS A 81 8.25 0.83 -5.71
CA HIS A 81 9.12 0.39 -6.81
C HIS A 81 10.61 0.29 -6.42
N GLN A 82 11.03 0.94 -5.33
CA GLN A 82 12.40 0.84 -4.82
C GLN A 82 12.61 -0.44 -3.98
N PHE A 83 11.58 -0.96 -3.32
CA PHE A 83 11.67 -2.19 -2.53
C PHE A 83 11.92 -3.43 -3.39
N THR A 84 11.31 -3.47 -4.59
CA THR A 84 11.54 -4.54 -5.57
C THR A 84 12.99 -4.56 -6.07
N LYS A 85 13.66 -3.40 -6.18
CA LYS A 85 15.10 -3.37 -6.53
C LYS A 85 15.99 -3.86 -5.39
N ILE A 86 15.59 -3.64 -4.13
CA ILE A 86 16.34 -4.10 -2.96
C ILE A 86 16.30 -5.64 -2.84
N SER A 87 15.17 -6.28 -3.21
CA SER A 87 15.03 -7.74 -3.15
C SER A 87 15.98 -8.46 -4.10
N HIS A 88 16.29 -7.87 -5.27
CA HIS A 88 17.29 -8.42 -6.20
C HIS A 88 18.71 -8.45 -5.62
N SER A 89 19.13 -7.38 -4.92
CA SER A 89 20.47 -7.34 -4.28
C SER A 89 20.61 -8.36 -3.15
N LEU A 90 19.50 -8.72 -2.49
CA LEU A 90 19.48 -9.75 -1.44
C LEU A 90 19.52 -11.18 -2.02
N ARG A 91 18.83 -11.42 -3.14
CA ARG A 91 18.85 -12.72 -3.84
C ARG A 91 20.22 -13.03 -4.45
N GLU A 92 20.97 -12.03 -4.90
CA GLU A 92 22.33 -12.22 -5.42
C GLU A 92 23.32 -12.69 -4.34
N GLN A 93 23.18 -12.25 -3.09
CA GLN A 93 24.03 -12.70 -1.99
C GLN A 93 23.75 -14.14 -1.55
N HIS A 94 22.51 -14.63 -1.74
CA HIS A 94 22.17 -16.03 -1.53
C HIS A 94 22.59 -16.91 -2.70
N LYS A 95 22.42 -16.44 -3.95
CA LYS A 95 22.90 -17.14 -5.15
C LYS A 95 24.42 -17.32 -5.18
N ALA A 96 25.17 -16.50 -4.45
CA ALA A 96 26.62 -16.65 -4.27
C ALA A 96 27.03 -17.70 -3.22
N LYS A 97 26.13 -18.10 -2.31
CA LYS A 97 26.41 -19.10 -1.25
C LYS A 97 25.95 -20.51 -1.60
N VAL A 98 24.89 -20.62 -2.40
CA VAL A 98 24.38 -21.90 -2.92
C VAL A 98 25.47 -22.73 -3.66
N PRO A 99 26.37 -22.15 -4.48
CA PRO A 99 27.45 -22.90 -5.12
C PRO A 99 28.47 -23.48 -4.12
N ALA A 100 28.74 -22.81 -2.99
CA ALA A 100 29.70 -23.28 -2.00
C ALA A 100 29.14 -24.43 -1.15
N GLU A 101 27.83 -24.42 -0.89
CA GLU A 101 27.12 -25.47 -0.18
C GLU A 101 26.89 -26.71 -1.06
N ILE A 102 26.54 -26.52 -2.35
CA ILE A 102 26.50 -27.57 -3.38
C ILE A 102 27.90 -28.18 -3.63
N ALA A 103 28.97 -27.36 -3.61
CA ALA A 103 30.34 -27.87 -3.75
C ALA A 103 30.80 -28.72 -2.54
N SER A 104 30.20 -28.50 -1.36
CA SER A 104 30.52 -29.26 -0.14
C SER A 104 29.72 -30.57 0.00
N SER A 105 28.63 -30.76 -0.74
CA SER A 105 27.75 -31.94 -0.66
C SER A 105 28.16 -33.09 -1.59
N GLY A 106 29.08 -32.88 -2.53
CA GLY A 106 29.76 -33.94 -3.28
C GLY A 106 28.92 -34.78 -4.27
N ASP A 107 27.60 -34.57 -4.35
CA ASP A 107 26.69 -35.30 -5.25
C ASP A 107 25.78 -34.34 -6.03
N PRO A 108 26.08 -34.09 -7.32
CA PRO A 108 25.28 -33.20 -8.18
C PRO A 108 23.86 -33.70 -8.50
N SER A 109 23.52 -34.95 -8.13
CA SER A 109 22.26 -35.61 -8.51
C SER A 109 21.25 -35.72 -7.36
N ASN A 110 21.57 -35.19 -6.17
CA ASN A 110 20.70 -35.27 -5.01
C ASN A 110 19.43 -34.39 -5.20
N PRO A 111 18.20 -34.96 -5.16
CA PRO A 111 16.94 -34.23 -5.25
C PRO A 111 16.75 -33.13 -4.19
N PHE A 112 17.46 -33.21 -3.06
CA PHE A 112 17.44 -32.16 -2.01
C PHE A 112 18.05 -30.81 -2.48
N HIS A 113 18.73 -30.76 -3.62
CA HIS A 113 19.28 -29.51 -4.16
C HIS A 113 18.21 -28.55 -4.71
N GLU A 114 17.03 -29.05 -5.09
CA GLU A 114 15.93 -28.23 -5.62
C GLU A 114 15.22 -27.42 -4.51
N ASP A 115 15.22 -27.92 -3.27
CA ASP A 115 14.60 -27.26 -2.12
C ASP A 115 15.49 -26.16 -1.52
N LEU A 116 16.82 -26.28 -1.65
CA LEU A 116 17.79 -25.26 -1.22
C LEU A 116 17.73 -23.96 -2.05
N GLU A 117 17.38 -24.04 -3.34
CA GLU A 117 17.13 -22.86 -4.17
C GLU A 117 15.85 -22.11 -3.77
N LYS A 118 14.96 -22.77 -3.04
CA LYS A 118 13.60 -22.32 -2.73
C LYS A 118 13.41 -21.83 -1.31
N ASP A 119 14.47 -21.75 -0.50
CA ASP A 119 14.40 -21.17 0.85
C ASP A 119 14.30 -19.64 0.74
N VAL A 120 13.08 -19.22 0.39
CA VAL A 120 12.67 -17.83 0.32
C VAL A 120 12.65 -17.31 1.75
N SER A 121 13.64 -16.48 2.08
CA SER A 121 13.61 -15.80 3.37
C SER A 121 12.25 -15.09 3.52
N PHE A 122 11.46 -15.47 4.52
CA PHE A 122 10.14 -14.89 4.81
C PHE A 122 10.12 -13.35 4.78
N ARG A 123 11.26 -12.74 5.15
CA ARG A 123 11.49 -11.29 5.08
C ARG A 123 11.55 -10.72 3.66
N ALA A 124 12.06 -11.46 2.68
CA ALA A 124 12.07 -11.06 1.28
C ALA A 124 10.67 -11.10 0.67
N GLU A 125 9.87 -12.12 1.03
CA GLU A 125 8.47 -12.24 0.60
C GLU A 125 7.63 -11.08 1.16
N ILE A 126 7.79 -10.77 2.46
CA ILE A 126 7.15 -9.60 3.08
C ILE A 126 7.57 -8.31 2.39
N MET A 127 8.86 -8.11 2.12
CA MET A 127 9.31 -6.87 1.47
C MET A 127 8.83 -6.75 0.02
N HIS A 128 8.63 -7.88 -0.68
CA HIS A 128 8.01 -7.88 -2.00
C HIS A 128 6.53 -7.51 -1.92
N PHE A 129 5.79 -8.12 -1.00
CA PHE A 129 4.38 -7.89 -0.75
C PHE A 129 4.08 -6.43 -0.35
N PHE A 130 4.94 -5.81 0.47
CA PHE A 130 4.83 -4.39 0.82
C PHE A 130 5.10 -3.43 -0.36
N GLY A 131 5.65 -3.93 -1.48
CA GLY A 131 5.90 -3.18 -2.71
C GLY A 131 4.82 -3.36 -3.78
N GLU A 132 3.85 -4.25 -3.57
CA GLU A 132 2.69 -4.40 -4.46
C GLU A 132 1.67 -3.30 -4.19
N VAL A 133 1.15 -2.69 -5.26
CA VAL A 133 0.25 -1.54 -5.14
C VAL A 133 -1.09 -1.93 -4.52
N GLU A 134 -1.54 -3.16 -4.74
CA GLU A 134 -2.71 -3.81 -4.17
C GLU A 134 -2.68 -3.78 -2.63
N ILE A 135 -1.53 -4.15 -2.07
CA ILE A 135 -1.34 -4.27 -0.63
C ILE A 135 -1.20 -2.91 0.02
N ILE A 136 -0.54 -1.98 -0.65
CA ILE A 136 -0.42 -0.60 -0.18
C ILE A 136 -1.82 0.01 -0.01
N PHE A 137 -2.72 -0.17 -0.98
CA PHE A 137 -4.09 0.32 -0.85
C PHE A 137 -4.83 -0.28 0.35
N MET A 138 -4.75 -1.60 0.55
CA MET A 138 -5.41 -2.25 1.69
C MET A 138 -4.82 -1.83 3.03
N LEU A 139 -3.50 -1.68 3.11
CA LEU A 139 -2.79 -1.27 4.32
C LEU A 139 -3.24 0.10 4.82
N TRP A 140 -3.47 1.05 3.91
CA TRP A 140 -3.86 2.42 4.26
C TRP A 140 -5.33 2.60 4.66
N ILE A 141 -6.18 1.60 4.44
CA ILE A 141 -7.56 1.59 4.94
C ILE A 141 -7.57 1.52 6.48
N VAL A 142 -6.65 0.77 7.08
CA VAL A 142 -6.57 0.58 8.54
C VAL A 142 -6.36 1.91 9.30
N PRO A 143 -5.32 2.72 9.03
CA PRO A 143 -5.14 4.00 9.71
C PRO A 143 -6.27 4.99 9.39
N LEU A 144 -6.87 4.94 8.20
CA LEU A 144 -8.02 5.78 7.87
C LEU A 144 -9.24 5.43 8.72
N MET A 145 -9.59 4.14 8.85
CA MET A 145 -10.68 3.70 9.71
C MET A 145 -10.41 3.98 11.19
N MET A 146 -9.15 3.83 11.63
CA MET A 146 -8.75 4.18 12.99
C MET A 146 -8.93 5.68 13.26
N ALA A 147 -8.57 6.53 12.30
CA ALA A 147 -8.82 7.97 12.39
C ALA A 147 -10.33 8.27 12.43
N MET A 148 -11.14 7.64 11.59
CA MET A 148 -12.60 7.85 11.61
C MET A 148 -13.22 7.47 12.96
N ASN A 149 -12.82 6.32 13.53
CA ASN A 149 -13.28 5.88 14.85
C ASN A 149 -12.85 6.84 15.97
N TYR A 150 -11.66 7.44 15.85
CA TYR A 150 -11.17 8.43 16.82
C TYR A 150 -11.98 9.73 16.83
N TYR A 151 -12.46 10.21 15.67
CA TYR A 151 -13.18 11.49 15.56
C TYR A 151 -14.71 11.40 15.63
N TYR A 152 -15.36 10.28 15.24
CA TYR A 152 -16.83 10.21 15.04
C TYR A 152 -17.54 8.97 15.60
N ASP A 153 -16.85 8.08 16.32
CA ASP A 153 -17.36 6.81 16.86
C ASP A 153 -17.59 5.67 15.84
N TRP A 154 -17.53 4.43 16.34
CA TRP A 154 -17.64 3.19 15.55
C TRP A 154 -18.96 3.04 14.78
N SER A 155 -20.08 3.48 15.37
CA SER A 155 -21.41 3.41 14.73
C SER A 155 -21.48 4.28 13.47
N THR A 156 -20.87 5.46 13.52
CA THR A 156 -20.80 6.40 12.40
C THR A 156 -19.90 5.85 11.29
N VAL A 157 -18.80 5.17 11.65
CA VAL A 157 -17.94 4.47 10.68
C VAL A 157 -18.72 3.38 9.93
N LEU A 158 -19.42 2.51 10.65
CA LEU A 158 -20.22 1.45 10.04
C LEU A 158 -21.35 2.02 9.17
N GLY A 159 -22.08 3.02 9.67
CA GLY A 159 -23.14 3.67 8.89
C GLY A 159 -22.62 4.31 7.60
N TYR A 160 -21.42 4.90 7.65
CA TYR A 160 -20.76 5.41 6.45
C TYR A 160 -20.37 4.29 5.50
N ILE A 161 -19.85 3.18 6.01
CA ILE A 161 -19.49 2.05 5.18
C ILE A 161 -20.74 1.49 4.48
N ASP A 162 -21.82 1.23 5.19
CA ASP A 162 -23.03 0.59 4.65
C ASP A 162 -23.79 1.46 3.63
N THR A 163 -23.67 2.78 3.72
CA THR A 163 -24.46 3.71 2.89
C THR A 163 -23.85 3.97 1.50
N ARG A 164 -22.56 3.67 1.29
CA ARG A 164 -21.84 4.06 0.07
C ARG A 164 -21.82 2.94 -0.98
N ASN A 165 -21.77 3.36 -2.24
CA ASN A 165 -21.66 2.42 -3.36
C ASN A 165 -20.18 2.15 -3.67
N TYR A 166 -19.76 0.89 -3.53
CA TYR A 166 -18.40 0.44 -3.79
C TYR A 166 -18.24 -0.33 -5.11
N VAL A 167 -19.24 -0.35 -5.98
CA VAL A 167 -19.17 -1.10 -7.25
C VAL A 167 -17.99 -0.61 -8.09
N GLU A 168 -17.82 0.71 -8.24
CA GLU A 168 -16.71 1.30 -8.98
C GLU A 168 -15.33 0.99 -8.37
N PRO A 169 -15.06 1.29 -7.07
CA PRO A 169 -13.76 0.99 -6.48
C PRO A 169 -13.47 -0.51 -6.41
N MET A 170 -14.47 -1.36 -6.13
CA MET A 170 -14.27 -2.82 -6.17
C MET A 170 -13.97 -3.31 -7.57
N PHE A 171 -14.62 -2.77 -8.60
CA PHE A 171 -14.31 -3.10 -9.98
C PHE A 171 -12.85 -2.79 -10.32
N VAL A 172 -12.36 -1.61 -9.94
CA VAL A 172 -10.94 -1.22 -10.14
C VAL A 172 -9.99 -2.18 -9.41
N VAL A 173 -10.26 -2.53 -8.16
CA VAL A 173 -9.44 -3.48 -7.40
C VAL A 173 -9.43 -4.86 -8.07
N VAL A 174 -10.58 -5.35 -8.53
CA VAL A 174 -10.70 -6.66 -9.19
C VAL A 174 -9.90 -6.69 -10.49
N ILE A 175 -10.03 -5.69 -11.37
CA ILE A 175 -9.29 -5.69 -12.64
C ILE A 175 -7.78 -5.54 -12.41
N MET A 176 -7.36 -4.76 -11.41
CA MET A 176 -5.96 -4.57 -11.04
C MET A 176 -5.36 -5.91 -10.61
N THR A 177 -5.98 -6.60 -9.65
CA THR A 177 -5.53 -7.92 -9.17
C THR A 177 -5.57 -8.98 -10.27
N LEU A 178 -6.63 -9.02 -11.09
CA LEU A 178 -6.72 -9.98 -12.20
C LEU A 178 -5.62 -9.75 -13.25
N SER A 179 -5.30 -8.48 -13.54
CA SER A 179 -4.24 -8.13 -14.48
C SER A 179 -2.84 -8.59 -14.05
N ALA A 180 -2.61 -8.67 -12.73
CA ALA A 180 -1.35 -9.15 -12.16
C ALA A 180 -1.18 -10.68 -12.23
N THR A 181 -2.19 -11.43 -12.65
CA THR A 181 -2.13 -12.90 -12.68
C THR A 181 -1.30 -13.43 -13.85
N ARG A 182 -0.57 -14.53 -13.61
CA ARG A 182 0.26 -15.21 -14.62
C ARG A 182 -0.49 -15.57 -15.92
N PRO A 183 -1.73 -16.10 -15.88
CA PRO A 183 -2.46 -16.43 -17.10
C PRO A 183 -2.74 -15.20 -17.99
N VAL A 184 -3.07 -14.05 -17.38
CA VAL A 184 -3.34 -12.81 -18.12
C VAL A 184 -2.06 -12.28 -18.78
N ILE A 185 -0.93 -12.32 -18.06
CA ILE A 185 0.37 -11.92 -18.60
C ILE A 185 0.79 -12.84 -19.76
N GLN A 186 0.65 -14.15 -19.62
CA GLN A 186 0.97 -15.13 -20.67
C GLN A 186 0.09 -14.94 -21.91
N PHE A 187 -1.19 -14.64 -21.72
CA PHE A 187 -2.10 -14.32 -22.81
C PHE A 187 -1.65 -13.05 -23.54
N ALA A 188 -1.33 -11.98 -22.80
CA ALA A 188 -0.82 -10.73 -23.37
C ALA A 188 0.49 -10.94 -24.15
N GLU A 189 1.43 -11.73 -23.61
CA GLU A 189 2.66 -12.11 -24.32
C GLU A 189 2.37 -12.86 -25.62
N THR A 190 1.42 -13.78 -25.61
CA THR A 190 1.03 -14.57 -26.79
C THR A 190 0.46 -13.66 -27.88
N CYS A 191 -0.44 -12.73 -27.50
CA CYS A 191 -0.97 -11.74 -28.42
C CYS A 191 0.13 -10.83 -28.98
N LEU A 192 1.05 -10.38 -28.14
CA LEU A 192 2.15 -9.50 -28.56
C LEU A 192 3.12 -10.21 -29.51
N LYS A 193 3.45 -11.48 -29.23
CA LYS A 193 4.23 -12.34 -30.15
C LYS A 193 3.51 -12.53 -31.48
N GLY A 194 2.20 -12.77 -31.45
CA GLY A 194 1.37 -12.87 -32.66
C GLY A 194 1.44 -11.60 -33.52
N LEU A 195 1.28 -10.43 -32.91
CA LEU A 195 1.39 -9.14 -33.60
C LEU A 195 2.81 -8.88 -34.11
N ALA A 196 3.84 -9.20 -33.31
CA ALA A 196 5.23 -9.03 -33.70
C ALA A 196 5.58 -9.88 -34.95
N MET A 197 5.10 -11.12 -35.01
CA MET A 197 5.27 -11.99 -36.18
C MET A 197 4.57 -11.45 -37.43
N VAL A 198 3.36 -10.87 -37.28
CA VAL A 198 2.62 -10.27 -38.40
C VAL A 198 3.29 -8.97 -38.90
N LEU A 199 3.92 -8.21 -38.01
CA LEU A 199 4.59 -6.94 -38.33
C LEU A 199 6.08 -7.10 -38.72
N GLY A 200 6.56 -8.34 -38.89
CA GLY A 200 7.90 -8.62 -39.44
C GLY A 200 9.03 -8.74 -38.41
N GLY A 201 8.72 -8.88 -37.12
CA GLY A 201 9.71 -9.21 -36.09
C GLY A 201 10.06 -10.69 -36.12
N SER A 202 11.20 -11.04 -36.72
CA SER A 202 11.82 -12.37 -36.58
C SER A 202 12.39 -12.55 -35.17
N ALA A 203 12.09 -13.71 -34.58
CA ALA A 203 12.38 -14.12 -33.20
C ALA A 203 13.84 -13.98 -32.74
#